data_AF-A0A821DRP4-F1
#
_entry.id   AF-A0A821DRP4-F1
#
_cell.length_a   1.000
_cell.length_b   1.000
_cell.length_c   1.000
_cell.angle_alpha   90.00
_cell.angle_beta   90.00
_cell.angle_gamma   90.00
#
_symmetry.space_group_name_H-M   'P 1'
#
loop_
_entity.id
_entity.type
_entity.pdbx_description
1 polymer ?
#
loop_
_entity_poly.entity_id
_entity_poly.type
_entity_poly.pdbx_seq_one_letter_code
_entity_poly.pdbx_strand_id
1 'polypeptide(L)'
;QYYQNSKDKLNTSIHDDFFTYFDYSTHFMTCSQAPTTTKDNPLNISCFADFGGTVNPFMILGNYSGSTYANATALVITIVIENSNDPEKIQLGLFCP
;
A
#
# COMPACT_ATOMS: atom_id res chain seq x y z
N GLN A 1 1.33 -0.76 2.06
CA GLN A 1 0.02 -0.17 2.41
C GLN A 1 -1.19 -0.82 1.74
N TYR A 2 -1.21 -1.14 0.43
CA TYR A 2 -2.33 -1.90 -0.16
C TYR A 2 -2.63 -3.23 0.54
N TYR A 3 -1.63 -3.85 1.16
CA TYR A 3 -1.79 -5.07 1.96
C TYR A 3 -1.85 -4.80 3.48
N GLN A 4 -2.18 -3.57 3.90
CA GLN A 4 -2.21 -3.12 5.30
C GLN A 4 -0.97 -3.54 6.11
N ASN A 5 0.20 -3.48 5.47
CA ASN A 5 1.50 -3.87 6.04
C ASN A 5 1.53 -5.30 6.64
N SER A 6 0.67 -6.20 6.16
CA SER A 6 0.58 -7.59 6.58
C SER A 6 1.19 -8.52 5.54
N LYS A 7 2.13 -9.36 5.98
CA LYS A 7 2.72 -10.42 5.14
C LYS A 7 1.70 -11.49 4.76
N ASP A 8 0.77 -11.80 5.66
CA ASP A 8 -0.28 -12.79 5.40
C ASP A 8 -1.17 -12.33 4.24
N LYS A 9 -1.59 -11.06 4.25
CA LYS A 9 -2.38 -10.48 3.16
C LYS A 9 -1.62 -10.40 1.84
N LEU A 10 -0.32 -10.10 1.88
CA LEU A 10 0.53 -10.09 0.69
C LEU A 10 0.64 -11.48 0.05
N ASN A 11 0.66 -12.53 0.88
CA ASN A 11 0.82 -13.91 0.45
C ASN A 11 -0.51 -14.61 0.13
N THR A 12 -1.65 -13.95 0.30
CA THR A 12 -2.95 -14.50 -0.08
C THR A 12 -3.01 -14.71 -1.58
N SER A 13 -3.42 -15.91 -1.99
CA SER A 13 -3.70 -16.22 -3.38
C SER A 13 -4.88 -17.19 -3.51
N ILE A 14 -5.52 -17.15 -4.67
CA ILE A 14 -6.52 -18.13 -5.09
C ILE A 14 -5.90 -18.89 -6.25
N HIS A 15 -5.74 -20.19 -6.06
CA HIS A 15 -5.03 -21.07 -6.97
C HIS A 15 -5.62 -22.48 -6.90
N ASP A 16 -5.31 -23.29 -7.91
CA ASP A 16 -5.42 -24.74 -7.86
C ASP A 16 -4.02 -25.38 -7.91
N ASP A 17 -3.95 -26.70 -8.10
CA ASP A 17 -2.68 -27.44 -8.12
C ASP A 17 -1.70 -26.98 -9.23
N PHE A 18 -2.17 -26.27 -10.25
CA PHE A 18 -1.37 -25.88 -11.42
C PHE A 18 -1.38 -24.37 -11.70
N PHE A 19 -2.48 -23.67 -11.45
CA PHE A 19 -2.67 -22.26 -11.80
C PHE A 19 -2.89 -21.38 -10.57
N THR A 20 -2.26 -20.20 -10.57
CA THR A 20 -2.62 -19.09 -9.70
C THR A 20 -3.52 -18.13 -10.45
N TYR A 21 -4.76 -18.00 -10.00
CA TYR A 21 -5.76 -17.14 -10.62
C TYR A 21 -5.67 -15.69 -10.12
N PHE A 22 -5.47 -15.53 -8.81
CA PHE A 22 -5.40 -14.22 -8.15
C PHE A 22 -4.33 -14.26 -7.07
N ASP A 23 -3.49 -13.24 -7.03
CA ASP A 23 -2.42 -13.07 -6.05
C ASP A 23 -2.14 -11.57 -5.81
N TYR A 24 -1.01 -11.27 -5.18
CA TYR A 24 -0.55 -9.90 -4.94
C TYR A 24 -0.53 -9.04 -6.22
N SER A 25 -0.18 -9.60 -7.38
CA SER A 25 -0.10 -8.83 -8.61
C SER A 25 -1.49 -8.33 -9.06
N THR A 26 -2.51 -9.20 -8.92
CA THR A 26 -3.90 -8.83 -9.23
C THR A 26 -4.44 -7.77 -8.27
N HIS A 27 -4.21 -7.95 -6.96
CA HIS A 27 -4.61 -6.99 -5.94
C HIS A 27 -3.95 -5.62 -6.17
N PHE A 28 -2.64 -5.61 -6.44
CA PHE A 28 -1.89 -4.39 -6.76
C PHE A 28 -2.50 -3.63 -7.94
N MET A 29 -2.85 -4.33 -9.02
CA MET A 29 -3.46 -3.69 -10.19
C MET A 29 -4.85 -3.14 -9.88
N THR A 30 -5.70 -3.88 -9.17
CA THR A 30 -7.01 -3.41 -8.74
C THR A 30 -6.91 -2.16 -7.87
N CYS A 31 -6.04 -2.17 -6.85
CA CYS A 31 -5.90 -1.02 -5.96
C CYS A 31 -5.24 0.18 -6.62
N SER A 32 -4.33 -0.04 -7.57
CA SER A 32 -3.73 1.05 -8.32
C SER A 32 -4.74 1.73 -9.24
N GLN A 33 -5.69 0.99 -9.81
CA GLN A 33 -6.73 1.54 -10.69
C GLN A 33 -7.92 2.12 -9.91
N ALA A 34 -8.28 1.53 -8.77
CA ALA A 34 -9.44 1.89 -7.97
C ALA A 34 -9.07 1.93 -6.46
N PRO A 35 -8.35 2.97 -6.00
CA PRO A 35 -7.81 3.05 -4.64
C PRO A 35 -8.86 3.19 -3.53
N THR A 36 -10.12 3.48 -3.90
CA THR A 36 -11.28 3.55 -2.99
C THR A 36 -12.03 2.22 -2.87
N THR A 37 -11.52 1.14 -3.47
CA THR A 37 -12.09 -0.20 -3.34
C THR A 37 -11.96 -0.68 -1.89
N THR A 38 -13.10 -0.81 -1.21
CA THR A 38 -13.15 -1.28 0.19
C THR A 38 -12.84 -2.76 0.34
N LYS A 39 -13.08 -3.52 -0.73
CA LYS A 39 -12.90 -4.96 -0.76
C LYS A 39 -12.75 -5.41 -2.21
N ASP A 40 -11.57 -5.90 -2.58
CA ASP A 40 -11.38 -6.48 -3.90
C ASP A 40 -12.04 -7.86 -3.99
N ASN A 41 -12.41 -8.25 -5.20
CA ASN A 41 -13.00 -9.55 -5.47
C ASN A 41 -12.12 -10.25 -6.51
N PRO A 42 -11.56 -11.44 -6.21
CA PRO A 42 -12.01 -12.39 -5.19
C PRO A 42 -11.15 -12.50 -3.91
N LEU A 43 -10.04 -11.76 -3.78
CA LEU A 43 -9.14 -11.89 -2.63
C LEU A 43 -9.71 -11.34 -1.31
N ASN A 44 -10.76 -10.51 -1.38
CA ASN A 44 -11.45 -9.95 -0.21
C ASN A 44 -10.55 -9.04 0.66
N ILE A 45 -9.54 -8.42 0.07
CA ILE A 45 -8.58 -7.50 0.70
C ILE A 45 -8.98 -6.06 0.37
N SER A 46 -8.90 -5.16 1.36
CA SER A 46 -9.17 -3.72 1.15
C SER A 46 -8.00 -3.04 0.45
N CYS A 47 -8.26 -2.02 -0.37
CA CYS A 47 -7.20 -1.15 -0.93
C CYS A 47 -6.81 0.01 0.00
N PHE A 48 -7.50 0.17 1.13
CA PHE A 48 -7.20 1.21 2.10
C PHE A 48 -5.93 0.85 2.88
N ALA A 49 -5.15 1.86 3.24
CA ALA A 49 -4.04 1.68 4.17
C ALA A 49 -4.52 1.22 5.55
N ASP A 50 -3.59 0.73 6.37
CA ASP A 50 -3.86 0.35 7.76
C ASP A 50 -4.45 1.48 8.61
N PHE A 51 -4.07 2.73 8.33
CA PHE A 51 -4.64 3.92 8.97
C PHE A 51 -6.02 4.34 8.44
N GLY A 52 -6.60 3.60 7.50
CA GLY A 52 -7.96 3.83 6.98
C GLY A 52 -8.07 4.91 5.89
N GLY A 53 -6.96 5.41 5.36
CA GLY A 53 -6.95 6.30 4.20
C GLY A 53 -6.69 5.56 2.88
N THR A 54 -6.92 6.24 1.76
CA THR A 54 -6.63 5.71 0.43
C THR A 54 -5.17 5.96 0.04
N VAL A 55 -4.61 5.08 -0.78
CA VAL A 55 -3.24 5.20 -1.28
C VAL A 55 -3.27 5.41 -2.79
N ASN A 56 -2.93 6.60 -3.24
CA ASN A 56 -2.88 6.92 -4.65
C ASN A 56 -1.54 6.44 -5.26
N PRO A 57 -1.53 5.76 -6.42
CA PRO A 57 -0.32 5.28 -7.08
C PRO A 57 0.80 6.32 -7.23
N PHE A 58 0.47 7.59 -7.53
CA PHE A 58 1.51 8.61 -7.72
C PHE A 58 2.31 8.91 -6.45
N MET A 59 1.81 8.54 -5.26
CA MET A 59 2.51 8.73 -3.99
C MET A 59 3.48 7.60 -3.67
N ILE A 60 3.31 6.42 -4.28
CA ILE A 60 4.02 5.18 -3.90
C ILE A 60 4.81 4.55 -5.06
N LEU A 61 4.56 4.97 -6.30
CA LEU A 61 5.23 4.49 -7.49
C LEU A 61 5.94 5.63 -8.21
N GLY A 62 7.11 5.34 -8.76
CA GLY A 62 7.88 6.26 -9.57
C GLY A 62 8.22 5.69 -10.94
N ASN A 63 8.44 6.59 -11.90
CA ASN A 63 8.89 6.28 -13.26
C ASN A 63 7.98 5.27 -14.00
N TYR A 64 6.72 5.65 -14.22
CA TYR A 64 5.77 4.94 -15.06
C TYR A 64 5.04 5.94 -15.99
N SER A 65 4.38 5.46 -17.04
CA SER A 65 3.68 6.30 -18.03
C SER A 65 2.18 6.10 -17.99
N GLY A 66 1.40 7.19 -17.88
CA GLY A 66 -0.06 7.12 -17.86
C GLY A 66 -0.58 6.22 -16.73
N SER A 67 -1.39 5.22 -17.07
CA SER A 67 -1.94 4.26 -16.09
C SER A 67 -1.20 2.90 -16.07
N THR A 68 0.04 2.84 -16.56
CA THR A 68 0.84 1.60 -16.59
C THR A 68 1.60 1.35 -15.28
N TYR A 69 0.86 1.26 -14.17
CA TYR A 69 1.44 1.17 -12.82
C TYR A 69 2.36 -0.04 -12.61
N ALA A 70 2.13 -1.16 -13.31
CA ALA A 70 3.00 -2.34 -13.28
C ALA A 70 4.41 -2.10 -13.85
N ASN A 71 4.58 -1.07 -14.68
CA ASN A 71 5.87 -0.74 -15.31
C ASN A 71 6.72 0.21 -14.46
N ALA A 72 6.26 0.61 -13.27
CA ALA A 72 7.00 1.48 -12.38
C ALA A 72 8.37 0.88 -12.02
N THR A 73 9.43 1.69 -12.10
CA THR A 73 10.79 1.22 -11.78
C THR A 73 11.26 1.66 -10.40
N ALA A 74 10.46 2.44 -9.68
CA ALA A 74 10.78 2.91 -8.34
C ALA A 74 9.58 2.74 -7.40
N LEU A 75 9.87 2.34 -6.16
CA LEU A 75 8.93 2.35 -5.05
C LEU A 75 9.27 3.51 -4.13
N VAL A 76 8.26 4.24 -3.69
CA VAL A 76 8.39 5.40 -2.81
C VAL A 76 7.82 5.04 -1.44
N ILE A 77 8.62 5.24 -0.40
CA ILE A 77 8.19 5.12 1.00
C ILE A 77 8.28 6.50 1.61
N THR A 78 7.13 7.05 2.02
CA THR A 78 7.04 8.34 2.70
C THR A 78 6.68 8.12 4.16
N ILE A 79 7.58 8.54 5.06
CA ILE A 79 7.33 8.57 6.50
C ILE A 79 7.03 10.02 6.86
N VAL A 80 5.79 10.29 7.26
CA VAL A 80 5.37 11.63 7.71
C VAL A 80 5.56 11.72 9.22
N ILE A 81 6.21 12.78 9.68
CA ILE A 81 6.49 13.04 11.08
C ILE A 81 5.81 14.36 11.47
N GLU A 82 5.23 14.44 12.66
CA GLU A 82 4.70 15.70 13.21
C GLU A 82 5.87 16.69 13.39
N ASN A 83 5.80 17.84 12.69
CA ASN A 83 6.73 18.93 12.89
C ASN A 83 6.15 19.89 13.93
N SER A 84 6.49 19.70 15.20
CA SER A 84 6.02 20.53 16.30
C SER A 84 7.05 21.56 16.70
N ASN A 85 6.60 22.80 16.95
CA ASN A 85 7.41 23.86 17.55
C ASN A 85 7.28 23.91 19.07
N ASP A 86 6.52 22.98 19.66
CA ASP A 86 6.33 22.88 21.11
C ASP A 86 7.56 22.22 21.76
N PRO A 87 8.30 22.93 22.64
CA PRO A 87 9.52 22.42 23.27
C PRO A 87 9.33 21.10 24.02
N GLU A 88 8.16 20.88 24.63
CA GLU A 88 7.88 19.65 25.39
C GLU A 88 7.75 18.45 24.43
N LYS A 89 7.05 18.63 23.31
CA LYS A 89 6.91 17.61 22.27
C LYS A 89 8.23 17.31 21.56
N ILE A 90 9.07 18.31 21.36
CA ILE A 90 10.42 18.15 20.77
C ILE A 90 11.30 17.28 21.67
N GLN A 91 11.28 17.51 23.00
CA GLN A 91 12.06 16.70 23.94
C GLN A 91 11.62 15.23 23.95
N LEU A 92 10.31 14.97 23.91
CA LEU A 92 9.77 13.60 23.83
C LEU A 92 10.17 12.88 22.54
N GLY A 93 10.21 13.58 21.40
CA GLY A 93 10.59 13.01 20.10
C GLY A 93 12.07 12.62 19.96
N LEU A 94 12.96 13.10 20.85
CA LEU A 94 14.39 12.78 20.84
C LEU A 94 14.73 11.46 21.57
N PHE A 95 13.78 10.89 22.31
CA PHE A 95 13.93 9.61 22.98
C PHE A 95 13.19 8.51 22.22
N CYS A 96 13.83 7.97 21.19
CA CYS A 96 13.50 6.63 20.70
C CYS A 96 14.32 5.62 21.55
N PRO A 97 13.72 4.84 22.47
CA PRO A 97 14.43 3.82 23.24
C PRO A 97 14.92 2.65 22.38
#